data_AF-A0A3D2PSI4-F1
#
_entry.id   AF-A0A3D2PSI4-F1
#
_cell.length_a   1.000
_cell.length_b   1.000
_cell.length_c   1.000
_cell.angle_alpha   90.00
_cell.angle_beta   90.00
_cell.angle_gamma   90.00
#
_symmetry.space_group_name_H-M   'P 1'
#
loop_
_entity.id
_entity.type
_entity.pdbx_description
1 polymer ?
#
loop_
_entity_poly.entity_id
_entity_poly.type
_entity_poly.pdbx_seq_one_letter_code
_entity_poly.pdbx_strand_id
1 'polypeptide(L)'
;QPGTDHAAIATEVKVIDSLKKQGIDKNDLGREGFLEKCWEWKDEYGSRIINQLKKMGSSADWSRERFTMDKGCSDAVLEVFIKLYEKGLIYKG
;
A
#
# COMPACT_ATOMS: atom_id res chain seq x y z
N GLN A 1 -11.03 -11.91 7.94
CA GLN A 1 -9.62 -11.55 7.68
C GLN A 1 -9.54 -10.03 7.56
N PRO A 2 -8.82 -9.33 8.44
CA PRO A 2 -8.61 -7.89 8.33
C PRO A 2 -7.54 -7.57 7.28
N GLY A 3 -7.51 -6.34 6.79
CA GLY A 3 -6.43 -5.88 5.93
C GLY A 3 -6.44 -4.38 5.66
N THR A 4 -5.36 -3.91 5.07
CA THR A 4 -5.16 -2.50 4.68
C THR A 4 -4.83 -2.40 3.19
N ASP A 5 -5.25 -1.29 2.59
CA ASP A 5 -4.97 -0.98 1.18
C ASP A 5 -3.84 0.04 1.07
N HIS A 6 -2.94 -0.17 0.10
CA HIS A 6 -1.84 0.73 -0.24
C HIS A 6 -2.34 2.01 -0.89
N ALA A 7 -3.52 1.99 -1.52
CA ALA A 7 -4.23 3.15 -2.05
C ALA A 7 -3.41 4.08 -2.96
N ALA A 8 -2.38 3.54 -3.65
CA ALA A 8 -1.46 4.18 -4.59
C ALA A 8 -1.47 5.74 -4.56
N ILE A 9 -2.22 6.36 -5.46
CA ILE A 9 -2.29 7.83 -5.66
C ILE A 9 -2.71 8.55 -4.38
N ALA A 10 -3.65 8.00 -3.60
CA ALA A 10 -4.10 8.63 -2.37
C ALA A 10 -2.99 8.66 -1.31
N THR A 11 -2.23 7.58 -1.19
CA THR A 11 -1.05 7.53 -0.29
C THR A 11 0.05 8.47 -0.79
N GLU A 12 0.32 8.47 -2.09
CA GLU A 12 1.33 9.35 -2.70
C GLU A 12 1.06 10.83 -2.40
N VAL A 13 -0.18 11.29 -2.57
CA VAL A 13 -0.57 12.69 -2.26
C VAL A 13 -0.30 13.01 -0.79
N LYS A 14 -0.65 12.11 0.14
CA LYS A 14 -0.44 12.33 1.58
C LYS A 14 1.03 12.35 1.97
N VAL A 15 1.84 11.47 1.38
CA VAL A 15 3.29 11.44 1.61
C VAL A 15 3.92 12.72 1.07
N ILE A 16 3.56 13.15 -0.14
CA ILE A 16 4.06 14.41 -0.72
C ILE A 16 3.69 15.61 0.15
N ASP A 17 2.43 15.71 0.60
CA ASP A 17 1.98 16.80 1.47
C ASP A 17 2.73 16.79 2.82
N SER A 18 3.04 15.61 3.36
CA SER A 18 3.85 15.47 4.57
C SER A 18 5.30 15.92 4.36
N LEU A 19 5.94 15.48 3.28
CA LEU A 19 7.31 15.87 2.93
C LEU A 19 7.42 17.37 2.69
N LYS A 20 6.46 17.97 1.99
CA LYS A 20 6.40 19.43 1.79
C LYS A 20 6.33 20.20 3.12
N LYS A 21 5.59 19.71 4.10
CA LYS A 21 5.54 20.31 5.45
C LYS A 21 6.87 20.22 6.20
N GLN A 22 7.70 19.24 5.86
CA GLN A 22 9.06 19.07 6.38
C GLN A 22 10.11 19.82 5.55
N GLY A 23 9.69 20.54 4.49
CA GLY A 23 10.59 21.26 3.58
C GLY A 23 11.33 20.37 2.58
N ILE A 24 10.87 19.13 2.37
CA ILE A 24 11.49 18.17 1.47
C ILE A 24 10.67 18.11 0.17
N ASP A 25 11.32 18.31 -0.98
CA ASP A 25 10.70 18.07 -2.29
C ASP A 25 10.84 16.58 -2.66
N LYS A 26 9.77 15.99 -3.20
CA LYS A 26 9.78 14.62 -3.74
C LYS A 26 10.82 14.47 -4.84
N ASN A 27 11.01 15.51 -5.66
CA ASN A 27 11.94 15.46 -6.78
C ASN A 27 13.39 15.26 -6.34
N ASP A 28 13.74 15.70 -5.13
CA ASP A 28 15.08 15.56 -4.57
C ASP A 28 15.38 14.13 -4.08
N LEU A 29 14.34 13.34 -3.78
CA LEU A 29 14.45 11.98 -3.21
C LEU A 29 14.65 10.89 -4.28
N GLY A 30 14.30 11.18 -5.54
CA GLY A 30 14.22 10.17 -6.59
C GLY A 30 13.19 9.07 -6.28
N ARG A 31 13.20 8.01 -7.10
CA ARG A 31 12.20 6.92 -6.99
C ARG A 31 12.38 6.09 -5.72
N GLU A 32 13.61 5.68 -5.43
CA GLU A 32 13.90 4.77 -4.31
C GLU A 32 13.65 5.45 -2.97
N GLY A 33 14.16 6.67 -2.78
CA GLY A 33 13.91 7.45 -1.57
C GLY A 33 12.42 7.75 -1.37
N PHE A 34 11.69 8.05 -2.44
CA PHE A 34 10.24 8.23 -2.33
C PHE A 34 9.51 6.94 -1.94
N LEU A 35 9.91 5.79 -2.48
CA LEU A 35 9.32 4.50 -2.11
C LEU A 35 9.57 4.16 -0.64
N GLU A 36 10.76 4.45 -0.11
CA GLU A 36 11.06 4.30 1.31
C GLU A 36 10.11 5.14 2.17
N LYS A 37 9.89 6.42 1.81
CA LYS A 37 8.92 7.28 2.51
C LYS A 37 7.49 6.78 2.44
N CYS A 38 7.07 6.17 1.34
CA CYS A 38 5.76 5.52 1.26
C CYS A 38 5.64 4.32 2.19
N TRP A 39 6.69 3.51 2.35
CA TRP A 39 6.71 2.38 3.29
C TRP A 39 6.71 2.84 4.75
N GLU A 40 7.52 3.84 5.09
CA GLU A 40 7.51 4.47 6.43
C GLU A 40 6.10 4.97 6.78
N TRP A 41 5.45 5.67 5.84
CA TRP A 41 4.09 6.16 6.02
C TRP A 41 3.09 5.03 6.23
N LYS A 42 3.16 3.98 5.40
CA LYS A 42 2.31 2.80 5.53
C LYS A 42 2.48 2.18 6.92
N ASP A 43 3.70 2.03 7.42
CA ASP A 43 3.94 1.36 8.69
C ASP A 43 3.44 2.19 9.88
N GLU A 44 3.62 3.51 9.86
CA GLU A 44 3.11 4.41 10.89
C GLU A 44 1.57 4.41 10.91
N TYR A 45 0.94 4.73 9.77
CA TYR A 45 -0.50 4.93 9.69
C TYR A 45 -1.26 3.60 9.66
N GLY A 46 -0.71 2.57 9.03
CA GLY A 46 -1.27 1.22 9.03
C GLY A 46 -1.36 0.66 10.44
N SER A 47 -0.27 0.73 11.21
CA SER A 47 -0.25 0.32 12.62
C SER A 47 -1.26 1.10 13.46
N ARG A 48 -1.38 2.41 13.22
CA ARG A 48 -2.36 3.27 13.90
C ARG A 48 -3.80 2.82 13.63
N ILE A 49 -4.16 2.54 12.37
CA ILE A 49 -5.51 2.09 11.98
C ILE A 49 -5.83 0.74 12.63
N ILE A 50 -4.91 -0.22 12.59
CA ILE A 50 -5.09 -1.54 13.20
C ILE A 50 -5.31 -1.40 14.71
N ASN A 51 -4.50 -0.57 15.38
CA ASN A 51 -4.64 -0.33 16.81
C ASN A 51 -5.97 0.36 17.15
N GLN A 52 -6.46 1.27 16.31
CA GLN A 52 -7.79 1.87 16.48
C GLN A 52 -8.89 0.82 16.37
N LEU A 53 -8.85 -0.06 15.37
CA LEU A 53 -9.83 -1.13 15.20
C LEU A 53 -9.83 -2.10 16.39
N LYS A 54 -8.64 -2.48 16.90
CA LYS A 54 -8.51 -3.30 18.10
C LYS A 54 -9.09 -2.60 19.34
N LYS A 55 -8.83 -1.31 19.53
CA LYS A 55 -9.38 -0.51 20.64
C LYS A 55 -10.90 -0.38 20.58
N MET A 56 -11.49 -0.36 19.39
CA MET A 56 -12.94 -0.36 19.20
C MET A 56 -13.59 -1.73 19.43
N GLY A 57 -12.82 -2.76 19.82
CA GLY A 57 -13.34 -4.09 20.11
C GLY A 57 -13.60 -4.93 18.86
N SER A 58 -12.95 -4.63 17.73
CA SER A 58 -13.09 -5.45 16.52
C SER A 58 -12.56 -6.87 16.75
N SER A 59 -13.45 -7.85 16.62
CA SER A 59 -13.19 -9.28 16.78
C SER A 59 -12.63 -9.96 15.52
N ALA A 60 -11.98 -9.18 14.64
CA ALA A 60 -11.39 -9.71 13.42
C ALA A 60 -10.28 -10.73 13.71
N ASP A 61 -10.07 -11.66 12.78
CA ASP A 61 -8.95 -12.61 12.84
C ASP A 61 -7.62 -11.93 12.50
N TRP A 62 -7.05 -11.24 13.49
CA TRP A 62 -5.80 -10.49 13.38
C TRP A 62 -4.59 -11.37 13.02
N SER A 63 -4.66 -12.69 13.21
CA SER A 63 -3.58 -13.61 12.82
C SER A 63 -3.42 -13.73 11.30
N ARG A 64 -4.46 -13.35 10.55
CA ARG A 64 -4.50 -13.42 9.08
C ARG A 64 -4.47 -12.06 8.40
N GLU A 65 -4.04 -11.01 9.09
CA GLU A 65 -3.97 -9.66 8.52
C GLU A 65 -3.23 -9.63 7.16
N ARG A 66 -3.74 -8.84 6.21
CA ARG A 66 -3.17 -8.68 4.87
C ARG A 66 -2.94 -7.22 4.50
N PHE A 67 -1.98 -7.00 3.62
CA PHE A 67 -1.74 -5.73 2.99
C PHE A 67 -1.70 -5.92 1.47
N THR A 68 -2.34 -5.03 0.71
CA THR A 68 -2.47 -5.22 -0.75
C THR A 68 -1.13 -5.33 -1.51
N MET A 69 -0.03 -4.80 -0.96
CA MET A 69 1.32 -4.94 -1.52
C MET A 69 2.19 -5.95 -0.75
N ASP A 70 1.59 -6.78 0.11
CA ASP A 70 2.30 -7.92 0.68
C ASP A 70 2.61 -8.97 -0.39
N LYS A 71 3.55 -9.87 -0.11
CA LYS A 71 4.00 -10.88 -1.07
C LYS A 71 2.85 -11.72 -1.60
N GLY A 72 1.93 -12.16 -0.74
CA GLY A 72 0.83 -13.05 -1.16
C GLY A 72 -0.18 -12.34 -2.06
N CYS A 73 -0.56 -11.11 -1.71
CA CYS A 73 -1.44 -10.29 -2.54
C CYS A 73 -0.78 -9.89 -3.87
N SER A 74 0.51 -9.54 -3.84
CA SER A 74 1.25 -9.16 -5.05
C SER A 74 1.41 -10.34 -6.02
N ASP A 75 1.73 -11.53 -5.49
CA ASP A 75 1.82 -12.76 -6.29
C ASP A 75 0.46 -13.09 -6.94
N ALA A 76 -0.64 -12.93 -6.21
CA ALA A 76 -2.00 -13.17 -6.72
C ALA A 76 -2.38 -12.19 -7.85
N VAL A 77 -2.03 -10.91 -7.72
CA VAL A 77 -2.26 -9.91 -8.78
C VAL A 77 -1.46 -10.26 -10.03
N LEU A 78 -0.18 -10.63 -9.87
CA LEU A 78 0.67 -11.05 -10.97
C LEU A 78 0.12 -12.28 -11.69
N GLU A 79 -0.32 -13.29 -10.94
CA GLU A 79 -0.91 -14.51 -11.51
C GLU A 79 -2.16 -14.21 -12.34
N VAL A 80 -3.08 -13.39 -11.81
CA VAL A 80 -4.30 -13.01 -12.54
C VAL A 80 -3.97 -12.19 -13.78
N PHE A 81 -3.02 -11.26 -13.67
CA PHE A 81 -2.57 -10.47 -14.81
C PHE A 81 -2.03 -11.35 -15.93
N ILE A 82 -1.12 -12.29 -15.62
CA ILE A 82 -0.56 -13.24 -16.59
C ILE A 82 -1.66 -14.08 -17.23
N LYS A 83 -2.56 -14.66 -16.44
CA LYS A 83 -3.68 -15.47 -16.95
C LYS A 83 -4.59 -14.70 -17.91
N LEU A 84 -4.88 -13.44 -17.61
CA LEU A 84 -5.73 -12.61 -18.47
C LEU A 84 -4.99 -12.18 -19.74
N TYR A 85 -3.68 -11.91 -19.65
CA TYR A 85 -2.82 -11.65 -20.80
C TYR A 85 -2.72 -12.87 -21.74
N GLU A 86 -2.46 -14.06 -21.20
CA GLU A 86 -2.38 -15.32 -21.97
C GLU A 86 -3.70 -15.67 -22.67
N LYS A 87 -4.83 -15.27 -22.10
CA LYS A 87 -6.17 -15.42 -22.71
C LYS A 87 -6.47 -14.37 -23.78
N GLY A 88 -5.57 -13.43 -24.04
CA GLY A 88 -5.79 -12.31 -24.96
C GLY A 88 -6.79 -11.27 -24.47
N LEU A 89 -7.13 -11.26 -23.17
CA LEU A 89 -8.08 -10.31 -22.57
C LEU A 89 -7.41 -9.01 -22.12
N ILE A 90 -6.10 -9.04 -21.91
CA ILE A 90 -5.27 -7.85 -21.69
C ILE A 90 -4.39 -7.68 -22.92
N TYR A 91 -4.42 -6.48 -23.50
CA TYR A 91 -3.60 -6.11 -24.65
C TYR A 91 -3.11 -4.66 -24.50
N LYS A 92 -2.05 -4.33 -25.23
CA LYS A 92 -1.52 -2.98 -25.30
C LYS A 92 -1.96 -2.35 -26.63
N GLY A 93 -2.76 -1.30 -26.54
CA GLY A 93 -3.12 -0.43 -27.68
C GLY A 93 -2.09 0.66 -27.92
#